data_AF-A0A8J2REJ1-F1
#
_entry.id   AF-A0A8J2REJ1-F1
#
_cell.length_a   1.000
_cell.length_b   1.000
_cell.length_c   1.000
_cell.angle_alpha   90.00
_cell.angle_beta   90.00
_cell.angle_gamma   90.00
#
_symmetry.space_group_name_H-M   'P 1'
#
loop_
_entity.id
_entity.type
_entity.pdbx_description
1 polymer ?
#
loop_
_entity_poly.entity_id
_entity_poly.type
_entity_poly.pdbx_seq_one_letter_code
_entity_poly.pdbx_strand_id
1 'polypeptide(L)'
;MSNAVCVLPTFFSWGDAHWMGDAKAYLTNYASGWEADVVQIPCTGTGADTLPPYSGTKNHMARCGYINRFGFGSGVCEINAF
;
A
#
# COMPACT_ATOMS: atom_id res chain seq x y z
N MET A 1 0.18 -3.79 -20.76
CA MET A 1 0.81 -3.50 -19.46
C MET A 1 0.27 -2.14 -19.04
N SER A 2 -0.61 -2.08 -18.04
CA SER A 2 -1.20 -0.81 -17.58
C SER A 2 -0.22 -0.12 -16.63
N ASN A 3 0.06 1.16 -16.86
CA ASN A 3 0.94 1.95 -16.00
C ASN A 3 0.10 2.53 -14.85
N ALA A 4 0.16 1.93 -13.67
CA ALA A 4 -0.41 2.51 -12.46
C ALA A 4 0.60 3.45 -11.81
N VAL A 5 0.17 4.66 -11.43
CA VAL A 5 0.97 5.59 -10.63
C VAL A 5 0.46 5.54 -9.20
N CYS A 6 1.33 5.21 -8.25
CA CYS A 6 1.01 5.30 -6.82
C CYS A 6 1.14 6.78 -6.39
N VAL A 7 0.08 7.34 -5.81
CA VAL A 7 0.10 8.70 -5.27
C VAL A 7 -0.16 8.62 -3.76
N LEU A 8 0.67 9.32 -2.98
CA LEU A 8 0.63 9.33 -1.51
C LEU A 8 -0.14 10.57 -1.04
N PRO A 9 -1.24 10.44 -0.27
CA PRO A 9 -1.90 11.57 0.37
C PRO A 9 -1.32 11.90 1.76
N THR A 10 -0.71 10.97 2.50
CA THR A 10 -0.42 11.20 3.93
C THR A 10 0.77 10.37 4.46
N PHE A 11 1.85 11.05 4.85
CA PHE A 11 2.96 10.46 5.62
C PHE A 11 2.64 10.54 7.13
N PHE A 12 2.78 9.43 7.86
CA PHE A 12 2.73 9.42 9.33
C PHE A 12 3.92 8.63 9.88
N SER A 13 4.83 9.30 10.60
CA SER A 13 5.97 8.66 11.25
C SER A 13 5.62 8.34 12.71
N TRP A 14 5.71 7.07 13.12
CA TRP A 14 5.57 6.65 14.53
C TRP A 14 6.47 5.43 14.83
N GLY A 15 7.45 5.60 15.73
CA GLY A 15 8.30 4.52 16.26
C GLY A 15 9.22 3.85 15.22
N ASP A 16 10.12 2.98 15.68
CA ASP A 16 11.26 2.40 14.92
C ASP A 16 10.88 1.62 13.63
N ALA A 17 9.60 1.48 13.33
CA ALA A 17 9.09 1.06 12.03
C ALA A 17 8.42 2.26 11.34
N HIS A 18 9.12 2.93 10.43
CA HIS A 18 8.51 3.96 9.61
C HIS A 18 7.50 3.30 8.65
N TRP A 19 6.22 3.65 8.77
CA TRP A 19 5.15 3.22 7.87
C TRP A 19 4.65 4.42 7.04
N MET A 20 4.25 4.17 5.80
CA MET A 20 3.53 5.11 4.94
C MET A 20 2.05 4.76 4.97
N GLY A 21 1.22 5.76 5.26
CA GLY A 21 -0.23 5.64 5.22
C GLY A 21 -0.80 5.89 3.82
N ASP A 22 -1.95 5.28 3.57
CA ASP A 22 -2.90 5.65 2.53
C ASP A 22 -2.41 5.65 1.07
N ALA A 23 -1.68 4.62 0.64
CA ALA A 23 -1.34 4.49 -0.78
C ALA A 23 -2.60 4.15 -1.62
N LYS A 24 -2.85 4.98 -2.65
CA LYS A 24 -3.84 4.69 -3.71
C LYS A 24 -3.18 4.75 -5.08
N ALA A 25 -3.55 3.81 -5.93
CA ALA A 25 -3.14 3.85 -7.33
C ALA A 25 -4.10 4.71 -8.17
N TYR A 26 -3.56 5.37 -9.18
CA TYR A 26 -4.33 6.04 -10.22
C TYR A 26 -3.99 5.42 -11.59
N LEU A 27 -5.02 5.02 -12.34
CA LEU A 27 -4.86 4.54 -13.72
C LEU A 27 -5.18 5.66 -14.70
N THR A 28 -4.22 6.00 -15.56
CA THR A 28 -4.39 7.02 -16.60
C THR A 28 -5.02 6.47 -17.89
N ASN A 29 -4.99 5.14 -18.08
CA ASN A 29 -5.40 4.47 -19.31
C ASN A 29 -6.74 3.70 -19.21
N TYR A 30 -7.38 3.70 -18.04
CA TYR A 30 -8.69 3.11 -17.83
C TYR A 30 -9.66 4.24 -17.46
N ALA A 31 -10.80 4.31 -18.13
CA ALA A 31 -11.78 5.40 -17.98
C ALA A 31 -12.48 5.35 -16.62
N SER A 32 -11.76 5.61 -15.51
CA SER A 32 -12.23 5.99 -14.17
C SER A 32 -11.10 5.96 -13.12
N GLY A 33 -10.04 6.75 -13.31
CA GLY A 33 -9.29 7.41 -12.23
C GLY A 33 -8.82 6.57 -11.03
N TRP A 34 -8.96 7.15 -9.84
CA TRP A 34 -8.43 6.63 -8.58
C TRP A 34 -8.96 5.23 -8.24
N GLU A 35 -8.09 4.39 -7.68
CA GLU A 35 -8.49 3.15 -7.03
C GLU A 35 -9.55 3.42 -5.96
N ALA A 36 -10.59 2.57 -5.94
CA ALA A 36 -11.61 2.62 -4.90
C ALA A 36 -11.00 2.41 -3.50
N ASP A 37 -11.79 2.66 -2.46
CA ASP A 37 -11.42 2.28 -1.11
C ASP A 37 -11.31 0.75 -1.01
N VAL A 38 -10.13 0.27 -0.63
CA VAL A 38 -9.78 -1.15 -0.56
C VAL A 38 -9.23 -1.45 0.83
N VAL A 39 -9.86 -2.38 1.54
CA VAL A 39 -9.34 -2.87 2.82
C VAL A 39 -8.19 -3.81 2.54
N GLN A 40 -6.98 -3.42 2.97
CA GLN A 40 -5.80 -4.26 2.86
C GLN A 40 -5.95 -5.50 3.75
N ILE A 41 -5.65 -6.68 3.20
CA ILE A 41 -5.56 -7.93 3.97
C ILE A 41 -4.13 -8.10 4.52
N PRO A 42 -3.85 -9.04 5.44
CA PRO A 42 -2.47 -9.28 5.88
C PRO A 42 -1.53 -9.50 4.68
N CYS A 43 -0.48 -8.69 4.59
CA CYS A 43 0.50 -8.80 3.51
C CYS A 43 1.33 -10.08 3.66
N THR A 44 1.90 -10.52 2.54
CA THR A 44 2.86 -11.63 2.50
C THR A 44 4.27 -11.12 2.22
N GLY A 45 5.28 -11.98 2.35
CA GLY A 45 6.67 -11.64 2.00
C GLY A 45 7.61 -11.52 3.21
N THR A 46 8.89 -11.28 2.93
CA THR A 46 9.96 -11.29 3.94
C THR A 46 9.95 -10.08 4.88
N GLY A 47 9.24 -9.01 4.51
CA GLY A 47 9.06 -7.79 5.29
C GLY A 47 7.65 -7.60 5.85
N ALA A 48 6.79 -8.62 5.76
CA ALA A 48 5.41 -8.61 6.25
C ALA A 48 5.26 -9.16 7.69
N ASP A 49 6.39 -9.43 8.36
CA ASP A 49 6.47 -9.93 9.73
C ASP A 49 5.91 -8.95 10.79
N THR A 50 5.90 -7.66 10.45
CA THR A 50 5.42 -6.58 11.29
C THR A 50 4.07 -6.12 10.79
N LEU A 51 3.06 -6.13 11.67
CA LEU A 51 1.75 -5.59 11.34
C LEU A 51 1.78 -4.06 11.25
N PRO A 52 1.04 -3.44 10.31
CA PRO A 52 0.90 -1.99 10.27
C PRO A 52 0.22 -1.48 11.54
N PRO A 53 0.59 -0.29 12.05
CA PRO A 53 0.10 0.26 13.33
C PRO A 53 -1.40 0.60 13.31
N TYR A 54 -1.98 0.81 12.11
CA TYR A 54 -3.40 1.05 11.92
C TYR A 54 -4.00 -0.09 11.08
N SER A 55 -4.57 -1.08 11.76
CA SER A 55 -5.42 -2.10 11.12
C SER A 55 -6.84 -1.55 11.00
N GLY A 56 -7.33 -1.33 9.77
CA GLY A 56 -8.70 -0.83 9.53
C GLY A 56 -8.79 0.41 8.65
N THR A 57 -7.66 0.90 8.11
CA THR A 57 -7.68 1.87 7.01
C THR A 57 -8.29 1.23 5.76
N LYS A 58 -8.99 2.02 4.95
CA LYS A 58 -9.56 1.57 3.67
C LYS A 58 -8.56 1.74 2.51
N ASN A 59 -7.27 1.76 2.82
CA ASN A 59 -6.19 2.02 1.88
C ASN A 59 -4.98 1.14 2.18
N HIS A 60 -4.07 1.03 1.21
CA HIS A 60 -2.82 0.31 1.34
C HIS A 60 -1.88 0.99 2.32
N MET A 61 -1.20 0.19 3.15
CA MET A 61 -0.19 0.62 4.12
C MET A 61 1.17 0.11 3.65
N ALA A 62 2.07 1.02 3.29
CA ALA A 62 3.43 0.68 2.87
C ALA A 62 4.42 0.76 4.03
N ARG A 63 5.45 -0.08 4.01
CA ARG A 63 6.54 -0.08 4.99
C ARG A 63 7.76 0.62 4.40
N CYS A 64 8.33 1.59 5.10
CA CYS A 64 9.54 2.26 4.67
C CYS A 64 10.75 1.30 4.73
N GLY A 65 11.64 1.39 3.74
CA GLY A 65 12.82 0.52 3.66
C GLY A 65 12.55 -0.88 3.09
N TYR A 66 11.33 -1.13 2.61
CA TYR A 66 10.93 -2.39 1.98
C TYR A 66 10.35 -2.14 0.59
N ILE A 67 10.35 -3.17 -0.24
CA ILE A 67 9.63 -3.22 -1.49
C ILE A 67 8.17 -3.54 -1.18
N ASN A 68 7.27 -2.62 -1.49
CA ASN A 68 5.83 -2.78 -1.28
C ASN A 68 5.15 -2.95 -2.62
N ARG A 69 4.42 -4.05 -2.80
CA ARG A 69 3.65 -4.36 -4.00
C ARG A 69 2.19 -4.55 -3.65
N PHE A 70 1.34 -3.74 -4.27
CA PHE A 70 -0.11 -3.73 -4.05
C PHE A 70 -0.85 -4.17 -5.32
N GLY A 71 -1.87 -5.01 -5.16
CA GLY A 71 -2.78 -5.36 -6.24
C GLY A 71 -3.78 -4.24 -6.49
N PHE A 72 -3.83 -3.69 -7.70
CA PHE A 72 -4.82 -2.67 -8.04
C PHE A 72 -6.26 -3.17 -7.84
N GLY A 73 -7.07 -2.44 -7.08
CA GLY A 73 -8.47 -2.77 -6.79
C GLY A 73 -8.61 -4.00 -5.88
N SER A 74 -7.55 -4.42 -5.20
CA SER A 74 -7.49 -5.64 -4.40
C SER A 74 -6.78 -5.39 -3.08
N GLY A 75 -7.25 -5.98 -1.99
CA GLY A 75 -6.58 -5.86 -0.69
C GLY A 75 -5.25 -6.62 -0.60
N VAL A 76 -4.89 -7.37 -1.64
CA VAL A 76 -3.68 -8.20 -1.68
C VAL A 76 -2.43 -7.32 -1.75
N CYS A 77 -1.47 -7.62 -0.87
CA CYS A 77 -0.20 -6.93 -0.78
C CYS A 77 0.97 -7.88 -0.46
N GLU A 78 2.15 -7.47 -0.89
CA GLU A 78 3.41 -8.15 -0.67
C GLU A 78 4.46 -7.13 -0.21
N ILE A 79 5.13 -7.40 0.91
CA ILE A 79 6.18 -6.58 1.48
C ILE A 79 7.45 -7.43 1.58
N ASN A 80 8.47 -7.07 0.82
CA ASN A 80 9.73 -7.80 0.77
C ASN A 80 10.91 -6.90 1.17
N ALA A 81 11.88 -7.49 1.87
CA ALA A 81 13.19 -6.87 2.05
C ALA A 81 13.94 -6.79 0.70
N PHE A 82 14.90 -5.87 0.61
CA PHE A 82 15.84 -5.77 -0.51
C PHE A 82 16.83 -6.94 -0.53
#